data_AF-A0A9D4F590-F1
#
_entry.id   AF-A0A9D4F590-F1
#
_cell.length_a   1.000
_cell.length_b   1.000
_cell.length_c   1.000
_cell.angle_alpha   90.00
_cell.angle_beta   90.00
_cell.angle_gamma   90.00
#
_symmetry.space_group_name_H-M   'P 1'
#
loop_
_entity.id
_entity.type
_entity.pdbx_description
1 polymer ?
#
loop_
_entity_poly.entity_id
_entity_poly.type
_entity_poly.pdbx_seq_one_letter_code
_entity_poly.pdbx_strand_id
1 'polypeptide(L)'
;MPGNLGLPDKTTMGRTLAEMVEETRGKLHLKERDANAFYESSEIKKLKYKELISKLRKENKQKRIELTKCICGDENVIRTAFHHRKEELLSMQRHTAQKSILVMDQKVSEASNKLNVVLHDKTKRQFKLAELQNELAHMNFLNTTEFNEDKEQAIRRIQNEMDKAEIKVGAAHNITRRYEQIMDNIQKEVRNYPAILDCLEEQVQHSSDEKEELMKMTEKAVCAGEEARRDLHAMEREMHQAKRARDQQLNEMKKEVEKRKEVHDRSDKRQKIAVISDTSDSRQAKLLEPKAERQEMILTLEDAFEQIMKATNVSDIEDIVFRLEHQDQTYVRLRAMEKEKMSKRIIVSEELAKQRAIFEEMKFTSERQIQRGRKALEDMAEYLKEQETRRNNAIENYHRNNKLLLNLLSGTTTLFEKLKDIRLKPPLHNFAKGDPVEDLKQCGRKLEVLLDMLGIKKNQSQLHKVDGEKLSQYLESKLPPDNVRIRIDTDDHSDADDFHFDHDQENEGFTSREDIKRQGQEILHSKLKPKKKKPRKRNN
;
A
#
# COMPACT_ATOMS: atom_id res chain seq x y z
N MET A 1 89.66 131.14 -20.58
CA MET A 1 90.90 130.82 -21.32
C MET A 1 90.65 131.03 -22.81
N PRO A 2 91.58 131.68 -23.52
CA PRO A 2 91.85 133.12 -23.62
C PRO A 2 91.01 133.75 -24.76
N GLY A 3 90.61 135.01 -24.76
CA GLY A 3 91.44 136.20 -24.69
C GLY A 3 91.59 136.77 -26.10
N ASN A 4 90.91 137.88 -26.41
CA ASN A 4 91.50 138.88 -27.30
C ASN A 4 90.95 140.28 -26.99
N LEU A 5 91.89 141.18 -26.80
CA LEU A 5 91.78 142.59 -26.46
C LEU A 5 91.69 143.45 -27.74
N GLY A 6 91.24 144.70 -27.55
CA GLY A 6 91.54 145.83 -28.43
C GLY A 6 90.40 146.17 -29.38
N LEU A 7 89.99 147.43 -29.56
CA LEU A 7 90.53 148.73 -29.21
C LEU A 7 89.35 149.74 -29.22
N PRO A 8 89.41 150.82 -28.43
CA PRO A 8 88.55 151.98 -28.58
C PRO A 8 89.20 152.99 -29.54
N ASP A 9 88.42 153.74 -30.33
CA ASP A 9 88.64 155.20 -30.45
C ASP A 9 87.63 155.94 -31.33
N LYS A 10 87.15 157.04 -30.74
CA LYS A 10 87.01 158.40 -31.27
C LYS A 10 86.39 158.55 -32.67
N THR A 11 85.22 159.19 -32.71
CA THR A 11 85.12 160.64 -33.03
C THR A 11 83.72 161.12 -32.62
N THR A 12 83.62 161.59 -31.39
CA THR A 12 82.55 162.46 -30.90
C THR A 12 83.05 163.89 -30.98
N MET A 13 82.55 164.68 -31.93
CA MET A 13 82.61 166.15 -31.84
C MET A 13 81.29 166.74 -32.34
N GLY A 14 80.46 167.16 -31.38
CA GLY A 14 79.24 167.95 -31.59
C GLY A 14 77.95 167.25 -31.16
N ARG A 15 77.75 166.99 -29.85
CA ARG A 15 76.46 166.54 -29.29
C ARG A 15 76.18 167.14 -27.92
N THR A 16 74.95 167.56 -27.68
CA THR A 16 74.52 168.37 -26.52
C THR A 16 74.03 167.49 -25.35
N LEU A 17 74.04 168.03 -24.13
CA LEU A 17 73.78 167.28 -22.88
C LEU A 17 72.42 166.52 -22.86
N ALA A 18 71.44 166.98 -23.64
CA ALA A 18 70.14 166.31 -23.79
C ALA A 18 70.27 164.94 -24.48
N GLU A 19 71.17 164.81 -25.45
CA GLU A 19 71.40 163.54 -26.17
C GLU A 19 72.02 162.47 -25.26
N MET A 20 72.84 162.85 -24.27
CA MET A 20 73.42 161.88 -23.31
C MET A 20 72.37 161.31 -22.33
N VAL A 21 71.38 162.11 -21.93
CA VAL A 21 70.29 161.66 -21.04
C VAL A 21 69.34 160.73 -21.79
N GLU A 22 69.06 161.04 -23.04
CA GLU A 22 68.23 160.19 -23.90
C GLU A 22 68.94 158.89 -24.26
N GLU A 23 70.26 158.92 -24.49
CA GLU A 23 71.08 157.73 -24.71
C GLU A 23 71.18 156.83 -23.46
N THR A 24 71.30 157.41 -22.26
CA THR A 24 71.33 156.63 -21.01
C THR A 24 69.98 156.02 -20.66
N ARG A 25 68.87 156.75 -20.90
CA ARG A 25 67.51 156.18 -20.82
C ARG A 25 67.31 155.06 -21.85
N GLY A 26 67.79 155.23 -23.07
CA GLY A 26 67.79 154.19 -24.10
C GLY A 26 68.58 152.94 -23.69
N LYS A 27 69.78 153.12 -23.11
CA LYS A 27 70.61 152.01 -22.59
C LYS A 27 69.95 151.28 -21.42
N LEU A 28 69.30 152.00 -20.50
CA LEU A 28 68.61 151.40 -19.35
C LEU A 28 67.36 150.64 -19.81
N HIS A 29 66.57 151.23 -20.71
CA HIS A 29 65.41 150.57 -21.30
C HIS A 29 65.80 149.32 -22.11
N LEU A 30 66.96 149.34 -22.80
CA LEU A 30 67.49 148.17 -23.49
C LEU A 30 67.91 147.07 -22.51
N LYS A 31 68.57 147.43 -21.40
CA LYS A 31 68.93 146.45 -20.35
C LYS A 31 67.72 145.85 -19.65
N GLU A 32 66.68 146.63 -19.42
CA GLU A 32 65.40 146.12 -18.90
C GLU A 32 64.71 145.21 -19.91
N ARG A 33 64.75 145.56 -21.22
CA ARG A 33 64.23 144.69 -22.28
C ARG A 33 65.00 143.39 -22.40
N ASP A 34 66.31 143.42 -22.29
CA ASP A 34 67.16 142.24 -22.31
C ASP A 34 66.92 141.38 -21.06
N ALA A 35 66.85 141.97 -19.87
CA ALA A 35 66.54 141.25 -18.64
C ALA A 35 65.15 140.59 -18.70
N ASN A 36 64.15 141.30 -19.22
CA ASN A 36 62.81 140.76 -19.46
C ASN A 36 62.84 139.63 -20.51
N ALA A 37 63.54 139.80 -21.64
CA ALA A 37 63.68 138.76 -22.65
C ALA A 37 64.43 137.53 -22.11
N PHE A 38 65.44 137.70 -21.26
CA PHE A 38 66.13 136.59 -20.59
C PHE A 38 65.22 135.87 -19.60
N TYR A 39 64.46 136.61 -18.79
CA TYR A 39 63.50 136.04 -17.85
C TYR A 39 62.39 135.29 -18.58
N GLU A 40 61.80 135.88 -19.62
CA GLU A 40 60.81 135.24 -20.49
C GLU A 40 61.41 134.00 -21.16
N SER A 41 62.64 134.06 -21.68
CA SER A 41 63.30 132.88 -22.26
C SER A 41 63.53 131.76 -21.24
N SER A 42 63.81 132.12 -19.98
CA SER A 42 64.02 131.18 -18.87
C SER A 42 62.70 130.55 -18.42
N GLU A 43 61.63 131.33 -18.30
CA GLU A 43 60.29 130.83 -18.01
C GLU A 43 59.76 129.95 -19.14
N ILE A 44 59.98 130.33 -20.40
CA ILE A 44 59.67 129.48 -21.57
C ILE A 44 60.49 128.18 -21.51
N LYS A 45 61.77 128.22 -21.15
CA LYS A 45 62.60 127.01 -20.96
C LYS A 45 62.08 126.14 -19.82
N LYS A 46 61.71 126.73 -18.66
CA LYS A 46 61.12 126.00 -17.53
C LYS A 46 59.80 125.35 -17.92
N LEU A 47 58.93 126.04 -18.67
CA LEU A 47 57.69 125.47 -19.20
C LEU A 47 57.99 124.31 -20.15
N LYS A 48 58.93 124.46 -21.10
CA LYS A 48 59.38 123.38 -21.98
C LYS A 48 59.95 122.18 -21.21
N TYR A 49 60.73 122.40 -20.14
CA TYR A 49 61.23 121.32 -19.29
C TYR A 49 60.11 120.66 -18.47
N LYS A 50 59.15 121.43 -17.95
CA LYS A 50 57.95 120.88 -17.27
C LYS A 50 57.13 120.02 -18.23
N GLU A 51 56.92 120.47 -19.46
CA GLU A 51 56.26 119.69 -20.51
C GLU A 51 57.04 118.43 -20.87
N LEU A 52 58.36 118.51 -21.01
CA LEU A 52 59.22 117.37 -21.29
C LEU A 52 59.17 116.34 -20.16
N ILE A 53 59.25 116.77 -18.90
CA ILE A 53 59.12 115.89 -17.73
C ILE A 53 57.73 115.23 -17.73
N SER A 54 56.67 115.96 -18.07
CA SER A 54 55.32 115.40 -18.20
C SER A 54 55.24 114.33 -19.30
N LYS A 55 55.85 114.58 -20.47
CA LYS A 55 55.96 113.60 -21.56
C LYS A 55 56.73 112.36 -21.13
N LEU A 56 57.92 112.51 -20.56
CA LEU A 56 58.74 111.40 -20.07
C LEU A 56 58.04 110.58 -18.98
N ARG A 57 57.29 111.23 -18.08
CA ARG A 57 56.48 110.52 -17.06
C ARG A 57 55.35 109.71 -17.70
N LYS A 58 54.67 110.25 -18.72
CA LYS A 58 53.65 109.52 -19.49
C LYS A 58 54.26 108.32 -20.20
N GLU A 59 55.41 108.48 -20.86
CA GLU A 59 56.13 107.40 -21.53
C GLU A 59 56.61 106.32 -20.56
N ASN A 60 57.13 106.71 -19.39
CA ASN A 60 57.57 105.73 -18.38
C ASN A 60 56.37 104.95 -17.81
N LYS A 61 55.23 105.62 -17.59
CA LYS A 61 53.97 104.95 -17.21
C LYS A 61 53.52 103.98 -18.31
N GLN A 62 53.60 104.39 -19.57
CA GLN A 62 53.22 103.57 -20.71
C GLN A 62 54.11 102.32 -20.83
N LYS A 63 55.44 102.49 -20.75
CA LYS A 63 56.40 101.38 -20.77
C LYS A 63 56.20 100.41 -19.60
N ARG A 64 55.85 100.91 -18.41
CA ARG A 64 55.48 100.05 -17.27
C ARG A 64 54.22 99.22 -17.55
N ILE A 65 53.20 99.82 -18.15
CA ILE A 65 51.98 99.11 -18.55
C ILE A 65 52.30 98.04 -19.60
N GLU A 66 53.13 98.36 -20.59
CA GLU A 66 53.58 97.43 -21.63
C GLU A 66 54.38 96.27 -21.04
N LEU A 67 55.30 96.55 -20.12
CA LEU A 67 56.07 95.53 -19.40
C LEU A 67 55.15 94.59 -18.60
N THR A 68 54.18 95.14 -17.87
CA THR A 68 53.19 94.31 -17.14
C THR A 68 52.36 93.46 -18.09
N LYS A 69 51.97 93.99 -19.25
CA LYS A 69 51.24 93.21 -20.29
C LYS A 69 52.09 92.07 -20.85
N CYS A 70 53.38 92.29 -21.09
CA CYS A 70 54.28 91.24 -21.57
C CYS A 70 54.52 90.15 -20.51
N ILE A 71 54.72 90.54 -19.25
CA ILE A 71 54.95 89.57 -18.15
C ILE A 71 53.68 88.75 -17.86
N CYS A 72 52.50 89.37 -17.92
CA CYS A 72 51.21 88.70 -17.68
C CYS A 72 50.57 88.14 -18.96
N GLY A 73 51.25 88.20 -20.10
CA GLY A 73 50.70 87.76 -21.39
C GLY A 73 50.32 86.28 -21.39
N ASP A 74 51.22 85.44 -20.89
CA ASP A 74 51.01 83.99 -20.79
C ASP A 74 49.85 83.64 -19.84
N GLU A 75 49.76 84.30 -18.68
CA GLU A 75 48.68 84.05 -17.71
C GLU A 75 47.31 84.44 -18.29
N ASN A 76 47.25 85.54 -19.04
CA ASN A 76 46.02 85.99 -19.69
C ASN A 76 45.58 85.02 -20.79
N VAL A 77 46.49 84.51 -21.62
CA VAL A 77 46.19 83.52 -22.67
C VAL A 77 45.67 82.22 -22.08
N ILE A 78 46.27 81.75 -20.98
CA ILE A 78 45.83 80.53 -20.29
C ILE A 78 44.44 80.76 -19.66
N ARG A 79 44.20 81.94 -19.07
CA ARG A 79 42.91 82.27 -18.44
C ARG A 79 41.77 82.37 -19.45
N THR A 80 42.02 82.90 -20.64
CA THR A 80 41.00 82.95 -21.71
C THR A 80 40.75 81.58 -22.32
N ALA A 81 41.80 80.78 -22.58
CA ALA A 81 41.66 79.46 -23.18
C ALA A 81 40.93 78.45 -22.26
N PHE A 82 41.18 78.49 -20.95
CA PHE A 82 40.61 77.53 -19.98
C PHE A 82 39.47 78.12 -19.13
N HIS A 83 38.76 79.14 -19.62
CA HIS A 83 37.70 79.81 -18.86
C HIS A 83 36.60 78.85 -18.34
N HIS A 84 36.27 77.82 -19.13
CA HIS A 84 35.27 76.80 -18.78
C HIS A 84 35.86 75.55 -18.09
N ARG A 85 37.18 75.44 -17.97
CA ARG A 85 37.87 74.24 -17.47
C ARG A 85 38.73 74.58 -16.26
N LYS A 86 38.06 74.68 -15.11
CA LYS A 86 38.64 75.15 -13.84
C LYS A 86 39.83 74.31 -13.35
N GLU A 87 39.79 73.00 -13.52
CA GLU A 87 40.88 72.11 -13.09
C GLU A 87 42.16 72.28 -13.93
N GLU A 88 41.98 72.41 -15.25
CA GLU A 88 43.07 72.66 -16.20
C GLU A 88 43.64 74.07 -15.97
N LEU A 89 42.79 75.07 -15.73
CA LEU A 89 43.22 76.43 -15.39
C LEU A 89 44.12 76.45 -14.15
N LEU A 90 43.74 75.76 -13.07
CA LEU A 90 44.50 75.69 -11.82
C LEU A 90 45.83 74.95 -11.99
N SER A 91 45.85 73.87 -12.76
CA SER A 91 47.07 73.11 -13.05
C SER A 91 48.07 73.91 -13.90
N MET A 92 47.60 74.83 -14.74
CA MET A 92 48.42 75.50 -15.76
C MET A 92 48.75 76.97 -15.44
N GLN A 93 48.30 77.50 -14.31
CA GLN A 93 48.46 78.92 -13.94
C GLN A 93 49.92 79.38 -13.82
N ARG A 94 50.87 78.46 -13.59
CA ARG A 94 52.31 78.76 -13.45
C ARG A 94 53.14 78.33 -14.66
N HIS A 95 52.50 77.93 -15.75
CA HIS A 95 53.19 77.46 -16.96
C HIS A 95 53.23 78.55 -18.03
N THR A 96 54.31 78.57 -18.81
CA THR A 96 54.38 79.31 -20.07
C THR A 96 53.40 78.71 -21.07
N ALA A 97 52.85 79.52 -21.97
CA ALA A 97 51.86 79.07 -22.96
C ALA A 97 52.31 77.82 -23.75
N GLN A 98 53.59 77.73 -24.13
CA GLN A 98 54.15 76.56 -24.83
C GLN A 98 54.15 75.29 -23.99
N LYS A 99 54.55 75.37 -22.72
CA LYS A 99 54.49 74.23 -21.79
C LYS A 99 53.04 73.81 -21.56
N SER A 100 52.11 74.75 -21.63
CA SER A 100 50.68 74.46 -21.49
C SER A 100 50.10 73.66 -22.64
N ILE A 101 50.53 73.96 -23.87
CA ILE A 101 50.16 73.19 -25.06
C ILE A 101 50.67 71.75 -24.94
N LEU A 102 51.96 71.55 -24.60
CA LEU A 102 52.54 70.21 -24.48
C LEU A 102 51.82 69.32 -23.46
N VAL A 103 51.46 69.87 -22.30
CA VAL A 103 50.72 69.12 -21.27
C VAL A 103 49.32 68.76 -21.75
N MET A 104 48.65 69.65 -22.48
CA MET A 104 47.34 69.34 -23.06
C MET A 104 47.43 68.30 -24.17
N ASP A 105 48.44 68.40 -25.04
CA ASP A 105 48.69 67.41 -26.08
C ASP A 105 48.95 66.02 -25.48
N GLN A 106 49.74 65.96 -24.39
CA GLN A 106 49.94 64.72 -23.64
C GLN A 106 48.62 64.19 -23.07
N LYS A 107 47.81 65.04 -22.43
CA LYS A 107 46.50 64.63 -21.88
C LYS A 107 45.54 64.12 -22.97
N VAL A 108 45.54 64.76 -24.15
CA VAL A 108 44.74 64.34 -25.31
C VAL A 108 45.24 63.01 -25.85
N SER A 109 46.55 62.82 -25.93
CA SER A 109 47.16 61.54 -26.33
C SER A 109 46.81 60.42 -25.33
N GLU A 110 46.92 60.66 -24.03
CA GLU A 110 46.52 59.71 -22.99
C GLU A 110 45.03 59.38 -23.05
N ALA A 111 44.17 60.38 -23.27
CA ALA A 111 42.73 60.17 -23.44
C ALA A 111 42.42 59.36 -24.71
N SER A 112 43.11 59.64 -25.82
CA SER A 112 43.01 58.91 -27.07
C SER A 112 43.45 57.45 -26.91
N ASN A 113 44.56 57.20 -26.21
CA ASN A 113 45.02 55.85 -25.90
C ASN A 113 44.02 55.08 -25.04
N LYS A 114 43.45 55.72 -24.00
CA LYS A 114 42.38 55.12 -23.19
C LYS A 114 41.15 54.80 -24.04
N LEU A 115 40.75 55.68 -24.94
CA LEU A 115 39.65 55.45 -25.86
C LEU A 115 39.93 54.26 -26.79
N ASN A 116 41.13 54.17 -27.35
CA ASN A 116 41.53 53.06 -28.23
C ASN A 116 41.50 51.71 -27.50
N VAL A 117 41.93 51.66 -26.24
CA VAL A 117 41.82 50.44 -25.41
C VAL A 117 40.35 50.06 -25.21
N VAL A 118 39.48 51.01 -24.85
CA VAL A 118 38.05 50.75 -24.66
C VAL A 118 37.38 50.29 -25.97
N LEU A 119 37.76 50.87 -27.11
CA LEU A 119 37.27 50.45 -28.42
C LEU A 119 37.70 49.02 -28.76
N HIS A 120 38.95 48.65 -28.48
CA HIS A 120 39.43 47.28 -28.66
C HIS A 120 38.70 46.28 -27.77
N ASP A 121 38.43 46.63 -26.51
CA ASP A 121 37.66 45.78 -25.62
C ASP A 121 36.20 45.64 -26.08
N LYS A 122 35.61 46.72 -26.61
CA LYS A 122 34.28 46.69 -27.21
C LYS A 122 34.24 45.73 -28.41
N THR A 123 35.20 45.80 -29.33
CA THR A 123 35.23 44.93 -30.51
C THR A 123 35.43 43.47 -30.12
N LYS A 124 36.32 43.17 -29.15
CA LYS A 124 36.47 41.80 -28.60
C LYS A 124 35.17 41.26 -28.02
N ARG A 125 34.47 42.06 -27.20
CA ARG A 125 33.19 41.64 -26.61
C ARG A 125 32.11 41.44 -27.66
N GLN A 126 32.06 42.30 -28.69
CA GLN A 126 31.14 42.13 -29.81
C GLN A 126 31.41 40.85 -30.60
N PHE A 127 32.69 40.54 -30.87
CA PHE A 127 33.06 39.29 -31.51
C PHE A 127 32.63 38.08 -30.68
N LYS A 128 32.91 38.08 -29.36
CA LYS A 128 32.49 36.97 -28.49
C LYS A 128 30.97 36.82 -28.39
N LEU A 129 30.25 37.94 -28.40
CA LEU A 129 28.79 37.93 -28.41
C LEU A 129 28.25 37.32 -29.71
N ALA A 130 28.84 37.64 -30.86
CA ALA A 130 28.47 37.06 -32.14
C ALA A 130 28.76 35.55 -32.20
N GLU A 131 29.90 35.09 -31.66
CA GLU A 131 30.19 33.65 -31.50
C GLU A 131 29.11 32.95 -30.67
N LEU A 132 28.78 33.48 -29.48
CA LEU A 132 27.76 32.90 -28.61
C LEU A 132 26.37 32.91 -29.24
N GLN A 133 26.03 33.94 -30.02
CA GLN A 133 24.79 33.98 -30.77
C GLN A 133 24.74 32.90 -31.86
N ASN A 134 25.84 32.65 -32.56
CA ASN A 134 25.93 31.57 -33.55
C ASN A 134 25.84 30.18 -32.89
N GLU A 135 26.52 29.98 -31.75
CA GLU A 135 26.41 28.74 -30.97
C GLU A 135 24.96 28.50 -30.50
N LEU A 136 24.29 29.51 -29.97
CA LEU A 136 22.88 29.41 -29.58
C LEU A 136 21.96 29.13 -30.78
N ALA A 137 22.19 29.78 -31.92
CA ALA A 137 21.42 29.53 -33.13
C ALA A 137 21.61 28.08 -33.62
N HIS A 138 22.84 27.55 -33.56
CA HIS A 138 23.14 26.17 -33.90
C HIS A 138 22.45 25.17 -32.96
N MET A 139 22.53 25.41 -31.64
CA MET A 139 21.85 24.57 -30.65
C MET A 139 20.32 24.59 -30.81
N ASN A 140 19.74 25.76 -31.09
CA ASN A 140 18.31 25.88 -31.36
C ASN A 140 17.90 25.14 -32.62
N PHE A 141 18.70 25.20 -33.69
CA PHE A 141 18.46 24.43 -34.91
C PHE A 141 18.45 22.93 -34.63
N LEU A 142 19.45 22.41 -33.91
CA LEU A 142 19.50 20.99 -33.53
C LEU A 142 18.28 20.58 -32.70
N ASN A 143 17.91 21.36 -31.67
CA ASN A 143 16.74 21.09 -30.84
C ASN A 143 15.43 21.05 -31.64
N THR A 144 15.26 21.91 -32.66
CA THR A 144 14.06 21.88 -33.51
C THR A 144 14.02 20.68 -34.46
N THR A 145 15.19 20.15 -34.86
CA THR A 145 15.28 18.98 -35.76
C THR A 145 15.20 17.64 -35.04
N GLU A 146 15.33 17.60 -33.71
CA GLU A 146 15.32 16.35 -32.94
C GLU A 146 13.92 15.84 -32.57
N PHE A 147 12.86 16.64 -32.74
CA PHE A 147 11.46 16.18 -32.60
C PHE A 147 11.04 15.34 -33.80
N ASN A 148 11.65 14.15 -33.93
CA ASN A 148 11.32 13.18 -34.96
C ASN A 148 10.12 12.36 -34.49
N GLU A 149 8.92 12.77 -34.88
CA GLU A 149 7.66 12.05 -34.62
C GLU A 149 7.77 10.56 -34.96
N ASP A 150 8.54 10.21 -36.00
CA ASP A 150 8.82 8.82 -36.40
C ASP A 150 9.54 8.00 -35.32
N LYS A 151 10.49 8.62 -34.60
CA LYS A 151 11.20 7.96 -33.49
C LYS A 151 10.27 7.77 -32.30
N GLU A 152 9.42 8.75 -31.99
CA GLU A 152 8.44 8.63 -30.91
C GLU A 152 7.39 7.56 -31.23
N GLN A 153 6.92 7.50 -32.48
CA GLN A 153 6.03 6.43 -32.95
C GLN A 153 6.73 5.05 -32.90
N ALA A 154 8.01 4.96 -33.25
CA ALA A 154 8.79 3.74 -33.12
C ALA A 154 8.91 3.30 -31.66
N ILE A 155 9.18 4.23 -30.74
CA ILE A 155 9.23 3.95 -29.29
C ILE A 155 7.88 3.43 -28.80
N ARG A 156 6.77 4.09 -29.15
CA ARG A 156 5.42 3.63 -28.76
C ARG A 156 5.10 2.24 -29.32
N ARG A 157 5.51 1.94 -30.56
CA ARG A 157 5.36 0.59 -31.15
C ARG A 157 6.14 -0.46 -30.38
N ILE A 158 7.42 -0.21 -30.10
CA ILE A 158 8.29 -1.13 -29.36
C ILE A 158 7.76 -1.34 -27.94
N GLN A 159 7.29 -0.29 -27.26
CA GLN A 159 6.66 -0.38 -25.95
C GLN A 159 5.43 -1.29 -25.99
N ASN A 160 4.52 -1.07 -26.95
CA ASN A 160 3.34 -1.92 -27.11
C ASN A 160 3.69 -3.38 -27.46
N GLU A 161 4.77 -3.61 -28.22
CA GLU A 161 5.26 -4.96 -28.52
C GLU A 161 5.86 -5.64 -27.30
N MET A 162 6.58 -4.89 -26.47
CA MET A 162 7.13 -5.35 -25.19
C MET A 162 6.02 -5.72 -24.22
N ASP A 163 5.02 -4.85 -24.02
CA ASP A 163 3.88 -5.14 -23.13
C ASP A 163 3.12 -6.40 -23.60
N LYS A 164 2.93 -6.57 -24.92
CA LYS A 164 2.34 -7.79 -25.49
C LYS A 164 3.21 -9.02 -25.23
N ALA A 165 4.53 -8.90 -25.32
CA ALA A 165 5.44 -9.99 -25.00
C ALA A 165 5.38 -10.36 -23.51
N GLU A 166 5.34 -9.38 -22.61
CA GLU A 166 5.19 -9.60 -21.18
C GLU A 166 3.88 -10.30 -20.83
N ILE A 167 2.76 -9.88 -21.44
CA ILE A 167 1.46 -10.56 -21.27
C ILE A 167 1.54 -12.01 -21.76
N LYS A 168 2.17 -12.27 -22.92
CA LYS A 168 2.35 -13.64 -23.44
C LYS A 168 3.23 -14.48 -22.53
N VAL A 169 4.31 -13.91 -22.00
CA VAL A 169 5.20 -14.59 -21.05
C VAL A 169 4.46 -14.89 -19.75
N GLY A 170 3.69 -13.94 -19.20
CA GLY A 170 2.86 -14.16 -18.02
C GLY A 170 1.81 -15.26 -18.25
N ALA A 171 1.15 -15.27 -19.41
CA ALA A 171 0.22 -16.32 -19.80
C ALA A 171 0.92 -17.68 -19.91
N ALA A 172 2.09 -17.74 -20.55
CA ALA A 172 2.88 -18.97 -20.65
C ALA A 172 3.29 -19.49 -19.28
N HIS A 173 3.76 -18.65 -18.36
CA HIS A 173 4.10 -19.04 -16.99
C HIS A 173 2.87 -19.59 -16.24
N ASN A 174 1.70 -18.95 -16.37
CA ASN A 174 0.47 -19.44 -15.76
C ASN A 174 0.05 -20.81 -16.31
N ILE A 175 0.17 -21.01 -17.63
CA ILE A 175 -0.10 -22.29 -18.28
C ILE A 175 0.88 -23.36 -17.80
N THR A 176 2.19 -23.07 -17.80
CA THR A 176 3.22 -23.99 -17.30
C THR A 176 2.97 -24.38 -15.86
N ARG A 177 2.71 -23.41 -14.97
CA ARG A 177 2.40 -23.67 -13.57
C ARG A 177 1.16 -24.57 -13.40
N ARG A 178 0.14 -24.37 -14.25
CA ARG A 178 -1.05 -25.23 -14.24
C ARG A 178 -0.72 -26.65 -14.68
N TYR A 179 0.11 -26.81 -15.72
CA TYR A 179 0.57 -28.14 -16.16
C TYR A 179 1.47 -28.82 -15.12
N GLU A 180 2.34 -28.09 -14.43
CA GLU A 180 3.12 -28.60 -13.31
C GLU A 180 2.22 -29.11 -12.17
N GLN A 181 1.19 -28.34 -11.81
CA GLN A 181 0.21 -28.79 -10.81
C GLN A 181 -0.55 -30.05 -11.23
N ILE A 182 -0.95 -30.14 -12.50
CA ILE A 182 -1.60 -31.34 -13.05
C ILE A 182 -0.62 -32.53 -12.99
N MET A 183 0.64 -32.31 -13.38
CA MET A 183 1.68 -33.32 -13.33
C MET A 183 1.92 -33.82 -11.90
N ASP A 184 2.02 -32.91 -10.93
CA ASP A 184 2.18 -33.27 -9.51
C ASP A 184 1.01 -34.10 -8.99
N ASN A 185 -0.21 -33.77 -9.40
CA ASN A 185 -1.40 -34.54 -9.01
C ASN A 185 -1.37 -35.94 -9.63
N ILE A 186 -1.08 -36.05 -10.93
CA ILE A 186 -0.96 -37.36 -11.59
C ILE A 186 0.18 -38.18 -10.96
N GLN A 187 1.31 -37.56 -10.64
CA GLN A 187 2.41 -38.26 -9.96
C GLN A 187 2.01 -38.77 -8.57
N LYS A 188 1.21 -38.00 -7.82
CA LYS A 188 0.66 -38.46 -6.53
C LYS A 188 -0.32 -39.62 -6.73
N GLU A 189 -1.18 -39.57 -7.75
CA GLU A 189 -2.09 -40.67 -8.07
C GLU A 189 -1.33 -41.94 -8.47
N VAL A 190 -0.31 -41.81 -9.32
CA VAL A 190 0.55 -42.93 -9.74
C VAL A 190 1.26 -43.57 -8.55
N ARG A 191 1.69 -42.78 -7.55
CA ARG A 191 2.27 -43.31 -6.31
C ARG A 191 1.25 -44.06 -5.45
N ASN A 192 -0.04 -43.74 -5.56
CA ASN A 192 -1.10 -44.39 -4.78
C ASN A 192 -1.62 -45.66 -5.46
N TYR A 193 -1.49 -45.81 -6.78
CA TYR A 193 -1.99 -47.01 -7.48
C TYR A 193 -1.41 -48.33 -6.97
N PRO A 194 -0.11 -48.48 -6.64
CA PRO A 194 0.41 -49.71 -6.07
C PRO A 194 -0.31 -50.12 -4.78
N ALA A 195 -0.52 -49.19 -3.84
CA ALA A 195 -1.23 -49.50 -2.61
C ALA A 195 -2.70 -49.91 -2.83
N ILE A 196 -3.35 -49.32 -3.85
CA ILE A 196 -4.71 -49.72 -4.25
C ILE A 196 -4.70 -51.11 -4.90
N LEU A 197 -3.71 -51.40 -5.74
CA LEU A 197 -3.51 -52.71 -6.36
C LEU A 197 -3.25 -53.78 -5.31
N ASP A 198 -2.35 -53.53 -4.35
CA ASP A 198 -2.04 -54.46 -3.25
C ASP A 198 -3.32 -54.80 -2.46
N CYS A 199 -4.15 -53.80 -2.14
CA CYS A 199 -5.42 -54.01 -1.44
C CYS A 199 -6.43 -54.82 -2.27
N LEU A 200 -6.50 -54.59 -3.58
CA LEU A 200 -7.35 -55.37 -4.48
C LEU A 200 -6.84 -56.80 -4.65
N GLU A 201 -5.53 -57.00 -4.74
CA GLU A 201 -4.89 -58.32 -4.80
C GLU A 201 -5.14 -59.11 -3.52
N GLU A 202 -5.01 -58.48 -2.35
CA GLU A 202 -5.36 -59.08 -1.06
C GLU A 202 -6.84 -59.49 -1.00
N GLN A 203 -7.75 -58.66 -1.50
CA GLN A 203 -9.19 -58.99 -1.56
C GLN A 203 -9.47 -60.17 -2.49
N VAL A 204 -8.82 -60.22 -3.66
CA VAL A 204 -8.94 -61.33 -4.60
C VAL A 204 -8.39 -62.62 -3.98
N GLN A 205 -7.25 -62.55 -3.29
CA GLN A 205 -6.66 -63.69 -2.60
C GLN A 205 -7.59 -64.20 -1.50
N HIS A 206 -8.12 -63.31 -0.66
CA HIS A 206 -9.07 -63.67 0.38
C HIS A 206 -10.32 -64.35 -0.20
N SER A 207 -10.89 -63.80 -1.28
CA SER A 207 -12.04 -64.41 -1.95
C SER A 207 -11.72 -65.77 -2.58
N SER A 208 -10.50 -65.95 -3.09
CA SER A 208 -10.01 -67.24 -3.59
C SER A 208 -9.89 -68.27 -2.47
N ASP A 209 -9.33 -67.87 -1.32
CA ASP A 209 -9.15 -68.73 -0.15
C ASP A 209 -10.52 -69.15 0.42
N GLU A 210 -11.46 -68.21 0.57
CA GLU A 210 -12.84 -68.48 0.97
C GLU A 210 -13.53 -69.47 0.02
N LYS A 211 -13.33 -69.31 -1.29
CA LYS A 211 -13.87 -70.24 -2.28
C LYS A 211 -13.26 -71.63 -2.13
N GLU A 212 -11.97 -71.75 -1.88
CA GLU A 212 -11.32 -73.05 -1.66
C GLU A 212 -11.85 -73.73 -0.39
N GLU A 213 -12.04 -72.98 0.70
CA GLU A 213 -12.65 -73.49 1.93
C GLU A 213 -14.08 -73.96 1.70
N LEU A 214 -14.89 -73.17 0.97
CA LEU A 214 -16.25 -73.56 0.60
C LEU A 214 -16.25 -74.82 -0.27
N MET A 215 -15.35 -74.95 -1.24
CA MET A 215 -15.22 -76.17 -2.05
C MET A 215 -14.92 -77.39 -1.16
N LYS A 216 -13.94 -77.30 -0.26
CA LYS A 216 -13.63 -78.38 0.71
C LYS A 216 -14.83 -78.71 1.61
N MET A 217 -15.59 -77.71 2.03
CA MET A 217 -16.82 -77.92 2.81
C MET A 217 -17.88 -78.66 1.99
N THR A 218 -18.08 -78.27 0.72
CA THR A 218 -19.04 -78.93 -0.17
C THR A 218 -18.63 -80.38 -0.47
N GLU A 219 -17.34 -80.65 -0.69
CA GLU A 219 -16.84 -82.01 -0.86
C GLU A 219 -17.12 -82.88 0.37
N LYS A 220 -16.83 -82.37 1.57
CA LYS A 220 -17.17 -83.06 2.83
C LYS A 220 -18.67 -83.30 2.97
N ALA A 221 -19.50 -82.32 2.64
CA ALA A 221 -20.95 -82.45 2.70
C ALA A 221 -21.48 -83.49 1.70
N VAL A 222 -20.92 -83.54 0.48
CA VAL A 222 -21.25 -84.56 -0.53
C VAL A 222 -20.81 -85.94 -0.05
N CYS A 223 -19.58 -86.11 0.44
CA CYS A 223 -19.09 -87.39 0.97
C CYS A 223 -19.93 -87.89 2.15
N ALA A 224 -20.26 -87.01 3.10
CA ALA A 224 -21.13 -87.36 4.22
C ALA A 224 -22.55 -87.74 3.76
N GLY A 225 -23.09 -87.04 2.76
CA GLY A 225 -24.37 -87.39 2.15
C GLY A 225 -24.36 -88.70 1.36
N GLU A 226 -23.25 -89.07 0.74
CA GLU A 226 -23.06 -90.38 0.12
C GLU A 226 -22.90 -91.50 1.14
N GLU A 227 -22.17 -91.24 2.23
CA GLU A 227 -22.02 -92.17 3.34
C GLU A 227 -23.35 -92.46 4.02
N ALA A 228 -24.11 -91.42 4.37
CA ALA A 228 -25.45 -91.58 4.91
C ALA A 228 -26.40 -92.34 3.96
N ARG A 229 -26.29 -92.11 2.64
CA ARG A 229 -27.05 -92.90 1.63
C ARG A 229 -26.60 -94.36 1.58
N ARG A 230 -25.30 -94.63 1.67
CA ARG A 230 -24.75 -96.00 1.73
C ARG A 230 -25.23 -96.74 2.97
N ASP A 231 -25.19 -96.09 4.13
CA ASP A 231 -25.64 -96.66 5.41
C ASP A 231 -27.15 -96.93 5.39
N LEU A 232 -27.94 -96.00 4.86
CA LEU A 232 -29.38 -96.19 4.68
C LEU A 232 -29.68 -97.41 3.79
N HIS A 233 -29.00 -97.54 2.65
CA HIS A 233 -29.15 -98.72 1.78
C HIS A 233 -28.64 -100.02 2.41
N ALA A 234 -27.65 -99.97 3.32
CA ALA A 234 -27.22 -101.13 4.08
C ALA A 234 -28.29 -101.55 5.09
N MET A 235 -28.80 -100.61 5.89
CA MET A 235 -29.90 -100.86 6.84
C MET A 235 -31.18 -101.34 6.16
N GLU A 236 -31.55 -100.77 5.01
CA GLU A 236 -32.69 -101.24 4.21
C GLU A 236 -32.52 -102.71 3.78
N ARG A 237 -31.32 -103.08 3.31
CA ARG A 237 -31.01 -104.48 2.93
C ARG A 237 -31.08 -105.42 4.13
N GLU A 238 -30.50 -105.03 5.27
CA GLU A 238 -30.56 -105.80 6.51
C GLU A 238 -32.01 -105.97 6.98
N MET A 239 -32.81 -104.91 6.98
CA MET A 239 -34.24 -104.96 7.32
C MET A 239 -35.01 -105.91 6.41
N HIS A 240 -34.77 -105.86 5.09
CA HIS A 240 -35.39 -106.77 4.14
C HIS A 240 -34.96 -108.22 4.35
N GLN A 241 -33.68 -108.47 4.66
CA GLN A 241 -33.19 -109.81 4.96
C GLN A 241 -33.77 -110.34 6.28
N ALA A 242 -33.78 -109.54 7.34
CA ALA A 242 -34.39 -109.88 8.62
C ALA A 242 -35.88 -110.17 8.46
N LYS A 243 -36.60 -109.37 7.66
CA LYS A 243 -38.00 -109.63 7.30
C LYS A 243 -38.16 -110.98 6.58
N ARG A 244 -37.33 -111.26 5.56
CA ARG A 244 -37.36 -112.55 4.84
C ARG A 244 -37.06 -113.73 5.76
N ALA A 245 -36.07 -113.62 6.64
CA ALA A 245 -35.72 -114.66 7.60
C ALA A 245 -36.86 -114.91 8.59
N ARG A 246 -37.49 -113.83 9.10
CA ARG A 246 -38.69 -113.94 9.95
C ARG A 246 -39.86 -114.57 9.21
N ASP A 247 -40.11 -114.20 7.96
CA ASP A 247 -41.18 -114.78 7.14
C ASP A 247 -40.91 -116.26 6.82
N GLN A 248 -39.65 -116.64 6.61
CA GLN A 248 -39.22 -118.03 6.46
C GLN A 248 -39.45 -118.82 7.75
N GLN A 249 -38.99 -118.32 8.90
CA GLN A 249 -39.23 -118.94 10.22
C GLN A 249 -40.73 -119.06 10.53
N LEU A 250 -41.52 -118.02 10.23
CA LEU A 250 -42.97 -118.05 10.38
C LEU A 250 -43.60 -119.11 9.49
N ASN A 251 -43.14 -119.27 8.24
CA ASN A 251 -43.63 -120.31 7.34
C ASN A 251 -43.20 -121.72 7.78
N GLU A 252 -41.99 -121.89 8.30
CA GLU A 252 -41.51 -123.16 8.88
C GLU A 252 -42.34 -123.53 10.10
N MET A 253 -42.53 -122.62 11.05
CA MET A 253 -43.41 -122.84 12.20
C MET A 253 -44.86 -123.10 11.77
N LYS A 254 -45.38 -122.40 10.76
CA LYS A 254 -46.72 -122.71 10.20
C LYS A 254 -46.79 -124.13 9.66
N LYS A 255 -45.78 -124.59 8.91
CA LYS A 255 -45.70 -125.97 8.41
C LYS A 255 -45.58 -126.99 9.55
N GLU A 256 -44.80 -126.70 10.59
CA GLU A 256 -44.71 -127.57 11.76
C GLU A 256 -46.03 -127.62 12.54
N VAL A 257 -46.68 -126.49 12.71
CA VAL A 257 -48.03 -126.41 13.33
C VAL A 257 -49.04 -127.14 12.47
N GLU A 258 -48.98 -127.04 11.14
CA GLU A 258 -49.84 -127.78 10.21
C GLU A 258 -49.60 -129.29 10.32
N LYS A 259 -48.33 -129.75 10.31
CA LYS A 259 -47.97 -131.15 10.59
C LYS A 259 -48.41 -131.62 11.97
N ARG A 260 -48.27 -130.77 13.01
CA ARG A 260 -48.75 -131.07 14.36
C ARG A 260 -50.26 -131.08 14.43
N LYS A 261 -50.97 -130.24 13.66
CA LYS A 261 -52.42 -130.31 13.48
C LYS A 261 -52.83 -131.56 12.74
N GLU A 262 -52.11 -132.04 11.73
CA GLU A 262 -52.37 -133.33 11.10
C GLU A 262 -52.17 -134.52 12.07
N VAL A 263 -51.18 -134.43 12.96
CA VAL A 263 -50.95 -135.43 14.03
C VAL A 263 -51.95 -135.28 15.18
N HIS A 264 -52.35 -134.05 15.52
CA HIS A 264 -53.34 -133.74 16.55
C HIS A 264 -54.74 -134.10 16.06
N ASP A 265 -55.13 -133.83 14.82
CA ASP A 265 -56.36 -134.33 14.19
C ASP A 265 -56.38 -135.88 14.13
N ARG A 266 -55.21 -136.54 14.12
CA ARG A 266 -55.07 -137.99 14.31
C ARG A 266 -55.08 -138.43 15.79
N SER A 267 -54.71 -137.56 16.72
CA SER A 267 -54.53 -137.84 18.16
C SER A 267 -55.67 -137.31 19.05
N ASP A 268 -56.52 -136.41 18.56
CA ASP A 268 -57.64 -135.77 19.28
C ASP A 268 -58.86 -136.66 19.45
N LYS A 269 -58.71 -137.95 19.12
CA LYS A 269 -59.60 -139.00 19.61
C LYS A 269 -59.30 -139.46 21.03
N ARG A 270 -58.22 -139.03 21.71
CA ARG A 270 -57.95 -139.49 23.10
C ARG A 270 -57.34 -138.44 24.03
N GLN A 271 -58.23 -137.99 24.93
CA GLN A 271 -58.03 -137.84 26.39
C GLN A 271 -57.46 -136.53 26.97
N LYS A 272 -58.43 -135.86 27.60
CA LYS A 272 -58.50 -134.98 28.78
C LYS A 272 -57.73 -135.39 30.07
N ILE A 273 -57.46 -134.35 30.89
CA ILE A 273 -57.36 -134.24 32.40
C ILE A 273 -56.00 -134.68 33.01
N ALA A 274 -55.43 -134.13 34.10
CA ALA A 274 -55.37 -132.86 34.86
C ALA A 274 -54.49 -133.17 36.12
N VAL A 275 -54.24 -132.15 37.00
CA VAL A 275 -53.88 -132.25 38.45
C VAL A 275 -52.39 -132.50 38.78
N ILE A 276 -51.71 -131.95 39.82
CA ILE A 276 -51.69 -130.77 40.74
C ILE A 276 -50.49 -131.04 41.71
N SER A 277 -49.94 -130.01 42.39
CA SER A 277 -49.28 -130.05 43.74
C SER A 277 -47.82 -130.54 43.83
N ASP A 278 -46.95 -130.12 44.76
CA ASP A 278 -46.82 -128.97 45.70
C ASP A 278 -45.48 -129.16 46.50
N THR A 279 -45.05 -128.11 47.22
CA THR A 279 -44.24 -128.11 48.49
C THR A 279 -42.73 -128.46 48.52
N SER A 280 -41.87 -127.49 48.91
CA SER A 280 -41.16 -127.37 50.23
C SER A 280 -39.76 -128.06 50.25
N ASP A 281 -38.72 -127.74 51.02
CA ASP A 281 -38.43 -126.81 52.11
C ASP A 281 -36.90 -126.81 52.39
N SER A 282 -36.39 -125.74 53.01
CA SER A 282 -35.39 -125.73 54.11
C SER A 282 -33.86 -126.06 53.99
N ARG A 283 -33.09 -125.10 54.53
CA ARG A 283 -31.94 -125.18 55.50
C ARG A 283 -30.54 -125.63 55.03
N GLN A 284 -29.53 -124.78 55.28
CA GLN A 284 -28.55 -124.92 56.40
C GLN A 284 -27.43 -123.86 56.35
N ALA A 285 -26.87 -123.56 57.52
CA ALA A 285 -25.89 -122.51 57.82
C ALA A 285 -24.51 -123.09 58.22
N LYS A 286 -23.50 -122.19 58.22
CA LYS A 286 -22.20 -122.19 58.94
C LYS A 286 -20.96 -122.72 58.20
N LEU A 287 -20.03 -121.81 57.90
CA LEU A 287 -18.62 -121.75 58.32
C LEU A 287 -17.92 -120.64 57.50
N LEU A 288 -17.08 -119.78 58.11
CA LEU A 288 -15.89 -119.06 57.55
C LEU A 288 -15.72 -117.62 58.11
N GLU A 289 -15.40 -117.50 59.39
CA GLU A 289 -15.25 -116.22 60.08
C GLU A 289 -13.87 -115.49 59.97
N PRO A 290 -12.85 -115.90 59.18
CA PRO A 290 -11.72 -115.01 58.86
C PRO A 290 -11.75 -114.49 57.40
N LYS A 291 -12.79 -114.82 56.63
CA LYS A 291 -13.03 -114.25 55.29
C LYS A 291 -13.93 -113.02 55.31
N ALA A 292 -14.73 -112.84 56.35
CA ALA A 292 -15.73 -111.78 56.45
C ALA A 292 -15.12 -110.36 56.45
N GLU A 293 -14.06 -110.10 57.23
CA GLU A 293 -13.43 -108.76 57.27
C GLU A 293 -12.71 -108.40 55.97
N ARG A 294 -12.06 -109.38 55.32
CA ARG A 294 -11.47 -109.17 53.98
C ARG A 294 -12.55 -109.02 52.92
N GLN A 295 -13.67 -109.74 53.01
CA GLN A 295 -14.79 -109.56 52.10
C GLN A 295 -15.52 -108.24 52.32
N GLU A 296 -15.71 -107.77 53.55
CA GLU A 296 -16.27 -106.43 53.80
C GLU A 296 -15.33 -105.33 53.27
N MET A 297 -14.02 -105.46 53.45
CA MET A 297 -13.08 -104.49 52.87
C MET A 297 -13.05 -104.55 51.34
N ILE A 298 -13.19 -105.73 50.73
CA ILE A 298 -13.30 -105.88 49.28
C ILE A 298 -14.64 -105.32 48.78
N LEU A 299 -15.76 -105.58 49.47
CA LEU A 299 -17.08 -105.08 49.12
C LEU A 299 -17.17 -103.55 49.23
N THR A 300 -16.57 -102.96 50.27
CA THR A 300 -16.51 -101.50 50.42
C THR A 300 -15.64 -100.85 49.35
N LEU A 301 -14.54 -101.48 48.95
CA LEU A 301 -13.75 -101.04 47.80
C LEU A 301 -14.53 -101.21 46.49
N GLU A 302 -15.21 -102.33 46.28
CA GLU A 302 -16.07 -102.58 45.12
C GLU A 302 -17.21 -101.56 45.01
N ASP A 303 -17.88 -101.23 46.11
CA ASP A 303 -18.91 -100.18 46.15
C ASP A 303 -18.34 -98.79 45.83
N ALA A 304 -17.14 -98.48 46.35
CA ALA A 304 -16.44 -97.23 46.04
C ALA A 304 -16.01 -97.18 44.56
N PHE A 305 -15.57 -98.31 43.99
CA PHE A 305 -15.24 -98.42 42.56
C PHE A 305 -16.48 -98.31 41.68
N GLU A 306 -17.60 -98.91 42.07
CA GLU A 306 -18.85 -98.80 41.34
C GLU A 306 -19.39 -97.36 41.37
N GLN A 307 -19.23 -96.64 42.48
CA GLN A 307 -19.52 -95.21 42.53
C GLN A 307 -18.62 -94.38 41.59
N ILE A 308 -17.32 -94.67 41.54
CA ILE A 308 -16.41 -93.98 40.62
C ILE A 308 -16.79 -94.30 39.17
N MET A 309 -17.03 -95.56 38.82
CA MET A 309 -17.49 -95.98 37.49
C MET A 309 -18.80 -95.30 37.08
N LYS A 310 -19.76 -95.17 37.99
CA LYS A 310 -21.02 -94.45 37.77
C LYS A 310 -20.78 -92.95 37.57
N ALA A 311 -19.85 -92.34 38.32
CA ALA A 311 -19.53 -90.91 38.22
C ALA A 311 -18.72 -90.57 36.95
N THR A 312 -17.80 -91.44 36.52
CA THR A 312 -16.98 -91.26 35.31
C THR A 312 -17.65 -91.83 34.06
N ASN A 313 -18.74 -92.61 34.22
CA ASN A 313 -19.51 -93.29 33.19
C ASN A 313 -18.63 -94.19 32.31
N VAL A 314 -17.93 -95.11 32.96
CA VAL A 314 -16.93 -96.01 32.39
C VAL A 314 -17.16 -97.44 32.91
N SER A 315 -16.93 -98.44 32.06
CA SER A 315 -17.20 -99.86 32.37
C SER A 315 -15.98 -100.65 32.88
N ASP A 316 -14.76 -100.15 32.67
CA ASP A 316 -13.50 -100.83 33.04
C ASP A 316 -12.54 -99.90 33.81
N ILE A 317 -11.72 -100.45 34.70
CA ILE A 317 -10.82 -99.70 35.59
C ILE A 317 -9.72 -98.99 34.79
N GLU A 318 -9.20 -99.62 33.75
CA GLU A 318 -8.17 -99.02 32.87
C GLU A 318 -8.73 -97.80 32.11
N ASP A 319 -10.00 -97.86 31.71
CA ASP A 319 -10.68 -96.76 31.03
C ASP A 319 -10.92 -95.56 31.98
N ILE A 320 -11.03 -95.78 33.30
CA ILE A 320 -11.15 -94.69 34.30
C ILE A 320 -9.85 -93.90 34.34
N VAL A 321 -8.71 -94.59 34.42
CA VAL A 321 -7.38 -93.95 34.44
C VAL A 321 -7.15 -93.19 33.14
N PHE A 322 -7.44 -93.82 31.99
CA PHE A 322 -7.33 -93.19 30.69
C PHE A 322 -8.20 -91.92 30.58
N ARG A 323 -9.47 -91.97 31.01
CA ARG A 323 -10.35 -90.79 30.99
C ARG A 323 -9.89 -89.69 31.94
N LEU A 324 -9.42 -90.03 33.14
CA LEU A 324 -8.94 -89.03 34.10
C LEU A 324 -7.70 -88.32 33.57
N GLU A 325 -6.75 -89.05 32.99
CA GLU A 325 -5.56 -88.45 32.37
C GLU A 325 -5.92 -87.54 31.19
N HIS A 326 -6.85 -87.98 30.32
CA HIS A 326 -7.31 -87.15 29.19
C HIS A 326 -8.14 -85.95 29.65
N GLN A 327 -8.92 -86.08 30.71
CA GLN A 327 -9.66 -84.98 31.32
C GLN A 327 -8.71 -83.95 31.94
N ASP A 328 -7.65 -84.39 32.62
CA ASP A 328 -6.66 -83.48 33.20
C ASP A 328 -5.86 -82.75 32.11
N GLN A 329 -5.42 -83.46 31.06
CA GLN A 329 -4.81 -82.84 29.88
C GLN A 329 -5.75 -81.85 29.19
N THR A 330 -7.04 -82.19 29.07
CA THR A 330 -8.07 -81.31 28.51
C THR A 330 -8.30 -80.09 29.40
N TYR A 331 -8.32 -80.27 30.72
CA TYR A 331 -8.45 -79.19 31.70
C TYR A 331 -7.28 -78.22 31.62
N VAL A 332 -6.04 -78.72 31.59
CA VAL A 332 -4.83 -77.90 31.44
C VAL A 332 -4.85 -77.13 30.11
N ARG A 333 -5.24 -77.78 29.01
CA ARG A 333 -5.38 -77.13 27.71
C ARG A 333 -6.45 -76.04 27.72
N LEU A 334 -7.61 -76.28 28.32
CA LEU A 334 -8.69 -75.30 28.44
C LEU A 334 -8.29 -74.12 29.32
N ARG A 335 -7.60 -74.36 30.44
CA ARG A 335 -7.02 -73.31 31.30
C ARG A 335 -6.00 -72.45 30.55
N ALA A 336 -5.15 -73.06 29.72
CA ALA A 336 -4.19 -72.33 28.90
C ALA A 336 -4.91 -71.46 27.85
N MET A 337 -5.91 -72.02 27.16
CA MET A 337 -6.76 -71.28 26.22
C MET A 337 -7.53 -70.13 26.88
N GLU A 338 -8.05 -70.34 28.09
CA GLU A 338 -8.76 -69.31 28.87
C GLU A 338 -7.82 -68.14 29.18
N LYS A 339 -6.60 -68.42 29.66
CA LYS A 339 -5.58 -67.40 29.90
C LYS A 339 -5.21 -66.64 28.62
N GLU A 340 -4.98 -67.35 27.52
CA GLU A 340 -4.63 -66.73 26.24
C GLU A 340 -5.76 -65.81 25.72
N LYS A 341 -7.01 -66.30 25.77
CA LYS A 341 -8.18 -65.51 25.38
C LYS A 341 -8.40 -64.31 26.29
N MET A 342 -8.17 -64.44 27.60
CA MET A 342 -8.24 -63.31 28.53
C MET A 342 -7.17 -62.25 28.21
N SER A 343 -5.93 -62.65 27.96
CA SER A 343 -4.86 -61.72 27.57
C SER A 343 -5.18 -61.00 26.26
N LYS A 344 -5.66 -61.73 25.24
CA LYS A 344 -6.11 -61.13 23.97
C LYS A 344 -7.26 -60.14 24.18
N ARG A 345 -8.22 -60.47 25.05
CA ARG A 345 -9.35 -59.58 25.37
C ARG A 345 -8.88 -58.27 26.02
N ILE A 346 -7.89 -58.33 26.91
CA ILE A 346 -7.31 -57.14 27.56
C ILE A 346 -6.60 -56.27 26.51
N ILE A 347 -5.77 -56.86 25.66
CA ILE A 347 -5.06 -56.12 24.59
C ILE A 347 -6.06 -55.42 23.66
N VAL A 348 -7.07 -56.14 23.16
CA VAL A 348 -8.09 -55.58 22.27
C VAL A 348 -8.90 -54.47 22.98
N SER A 349 -9.19 -54.63 24.28
CA SER A 349 -9.84 -53.60 25.08
C SER A 349 -9.01 -52.33 25.20
N GLU A 350 -7.69 -52.46 25.41
CA GLU A 350 -6.77 -51.31 25.48
C GLU A 350 -6.61 -50.63 24.11
N GLU A 351 -6.53 -51.41 23.02
CA GLU A 351 -6.51 -50.90 21.66
C GLU A 351 -7.78 -50.09 21.34
N LEU A 352 -8.95 -50.62 21.71
CA LEU A 352 -10.23 -49.93 21.57
C LEU A 352 -10.29 -48.62 22.36
N ALA A 353 -9.77 -48.62 23.59
CA ALA A 353 -9.71 -47.42 24.41
C ALA A 353 -8.79 -46.35 23.79
N LYS A 354 -7.62 -46.75 23.28
CA LYS A 354 -6.69 -45.85 22.57
C LYS A 354 -7.32 -45.27 21.30
N GLN A 355 -7.96 -46.10 20.47
CA GLN A 355 -8.62 -45.66 19.25
C GLN A 355 -9.78 -44.69 19.55
N ARG A 356 -10.56 -44.94 20.61
CA ARG A 356 -11.60 -44.00 21.06
C ARG A 356 -11.04 -42.65 21.50
N ALA A 357 -9.94 -42.64 22.25
CA ALA A 357 -9.29 -41.40 22.68
C ALA A 357 -8.77 -40.57 21.49
N ILE A 358 -8.12 -41.22 20.52
CA ILE A 358 -7.64 -40.58 19.30
C ILE A 358 -8.82 -40.02 18.47
N PHE A 359 -9.92 -40.76 18.39
CA PHE A 359 -11.12 -40.31 17.68
C PHE A 359 -11.77 -39.09 18.35
N GLU A 360 -11.89 -39.08 19.67
CA GLU A 360 -12.41 -37.92 20.41
C GLU A 360 -11.51 -36.69 20.22
N GLU A 361 -10.19 -36.87 20.30
CA GLU A 361 -9.23 -35.79 20.04
C GLU A 361 -9.40 -35.23 18.62
N MET A 362 -9.47 -36.10 17.60
CA MET A 362 -9.70 -35.70 16.21
C MET A 362 -11.05 -34.97 16.01
N LYS A 363 -12.11 -35.40 16.70
CA LYS A 363 -13.43 -34.76 16.64
C LYS A 363 -13.39 -33.33 17.17
N PHE A 364 -12.69 -33.09 18.29
CA PHE A 364 -12.60 -31.75 18.87
C PHE A 364 -11.55 -30.84 18.17
N THR A 365 -10.52 -31.41 17.55
CA THR A 365 -9.56 -30.61 16.76
C THR A 365 -10.13 -30.17 15.42
N SER A 366 -10.91 -31.03 14.74
CA SER A 366 -11.54 -30.70 13.46
C SER A 366 -12.60 -29.61 13.62
N GLU A 367 -13.43 -29.67 14.67
CA GLU A 367 -14.45 -28.65 14.93
C GLU A 367 -13.85 -27.28 15.28
N ARG A 368 -12.73 -27.24 16.04
CA ARG A 368 -12.00 -25.98 16.30
C ARG A 368 -11.34 -25.41 15.06
N GLN A 369 -10.78 -26.24 14.18
CA GLN A 369 -10.18 -25.77 12.93
C GLN A 369 -11.24 -25.21 11.97
N ILE A 370 -12.42 -25.85 11.88
CA ILE A 370 -13.54 -25.37 11.07
C ILE A 370 -14.07 -24.04 11.62
N GLN A 371 -14.23 -23.90 12.95
CA GLN A 371 -14.64 -22.63 13.55
C GLN A 371 -13.63 -21.50 13.36
N ARG A 372 -12.32 -21.80 13.45
CA ARG A 372 -11.26 -20.82 13.16
C ARG A 372 -11.26 -20.41 11.69
N GLY A 373 -11.44 -21.38 10.77
CA GLY A 373 -11.56 -21.11 9.34
C GLY A 373 -12.79 -20.25 9.00
N ARG A 374 -13.94 -20.54 9.61
CA ARG A 374 -15.16 -19.73 9.45
C ARG A 374 -14.99 -18.30 9.95
N LYS A 375 -14.42 -18.11 11.15
CA LYS A 375 -14.13 -16.76 11.67
C LYS A 375 -13.17 -15.99 10.77
N ALA A 376 -12.10 -16.63 10.29
CA ALA A 376 -11.17 -15.99 9.36
C ALA A 376 -11.85 -15.60 8.03
N LEU A 377 -12.80 -16.39 7.54
CA LEU A 377 -13.58 -16.05 6.35
C LEU A 377 -14.56 -14.91 6.61
N GLU A 378 -15.23 -14.88 7.77
CA GLU A 378 -16.10 -13.78 8.19
C GLU A 378 -15.31 -12.46 8.32
N ASP A 379 -14.15 -12.49 8.99
CA ASP A 379 -13.27 -11.32 9.14
C ASP A 379 -12.79 -10.79 7.77
N MET A 380 -12.42 -11.70 6.87
CA MET A 380 -12.01 -11.34 5.50
C MET A 380 -13.17 -10.78 4.68
N ALA A 381 -14.38 -11.32 4.84
CA ALA A 381 -15.58 -10.82 4.16
C ALA A 381 -15.98 -9.44 4.68
N GLU A 382 -15.89 -9.20 5.98
CA GLU A 382 -16.16 -7.91 6.60
C GLU A 382 -15.13 -6.86 6.14
N TYR A 383 -13.84 -7.22 6.12
CA TYR A 383 -12.79 -6.36 5.58
C TYR A 383 -13.00 -6.02 4.11
N LEU A 384 -13.40 -7.01 3.29
CA LEU A 384 -13.69 -6.79 1.87
C LEU A 384 -14.84 -5.80 1.70
N LYS A 385 -15.92 -5.95 2.48
CA LYS A 385 -17.07 -5.04 2.48
C LYS A 385 -16.67 -3.62 2.89
N GLU A 386 -15.81 -3.47 3.90
CA GLU A 386 -15.28 -2.17 4.29
C GLU A 386 -14.45 -1.53 3.16
N GLN A 387 -13.60 -2.30 2.48
CA GLN A 387 -12.83 -1.80 1.34
C GLN A 387 -13.72 -1.41 0.15
N GLU A 388 -14.79 -2.18 -0.13
CA GLU A 388 -15.76 -1.86 -1.17
C GLU A 388 -16.49 -0.55 -0.88
N THR A 389 -16.96 -0.34 0.36
CA THR A 389 -17.61 0.92 0.74
C THR A 389 -16.64 2.10 0.64
N ARG A 390 -15.38 1.94 1.06
CA ARG A 390 -14.34 2.97 0.91
C ARG A 390 -14.08 3.30 -0.55
N ARG A 391 -14.01 2.29 -1.42
CA ARG A 391 -13.86 2.47 -2.87
C ARG A 391 -15.04 3.21 -3.46
N ASN A 392 -16.27 2.83 -3.12
CA ASN A 392 -17.49 3.48 -3.61
C ASN A 392 -17.53 4.95 -3.19
N ASN A 393 -17.21 5.26 -1.93
CA ASN A 393 -17.13 6.64 -1.44
C ASN A 393 -16.07 7.47 -2.20
N ALA A 394 -14.92 6.87 -2.51
CA ALA A 394 -13.87 7.54 -3.30
C ALA A 394 -14.33 7.81 -4.74
N ILE A 395 -15.06 6.87 -5.36
CA ILE A 395 -15.64 7.02 -6.70
C ILE A 395 -16.69 8.13 -6.70
N GLU A 396 -17.60 8.17 -5.72
CA GLU A 396 -18.57 9.25 -5.61
C GLU A 396 -17.92 10.62 -5.44
N ASN A 397 -16.91 10.71 -4.56
CA ASN A 397 -16.16 11.96 -4.36
C ASN A 397 -15.44 12.38 -5.64
N TYR A 398 -14.86 11.44 -6.38
CA TYR A 398 -14.26 11.71 -7.68
C TYR A 398 -15.29 12.25 -8.68
N HIS A 399 -16.46 11.63 -8.80
CA HIS A 399 -17.51 12.11 -9.69
C HIS A 399 -18.03 13.51 -9.30
N ARG A 400 -18.22 13.77 -8.00
CA ARG A 400 -18.60 15.10 -7.50
C ARG A 400 -17.55 16.16 -7.84
N ASN A 401 -16.28 15.87 -7.56
CA ASN A 401 -15.17 16.79 -7.86
C ASN A 401 -14.99 17.02 -9.36
N ASN A 402 -15.13 15.97 -10.17
CA ASN A 402 -15.03 16.07 -11.62
C ASN A 402 -16.18 16.90 -12.20
N LYS A 403 -17.42 16.69 -11.73
CA LYS A 403 -18.56 17.53 -12.11
C LYS A 403 -18.34 18.99 -11.73
N LEU A 404 -17.80 19.26 -10.54
CA LEU A 404 -17.46 20.62 -10.11
C LEU A 404 -16.36 21.23 -10.99
N LEU A 405 -15.33 20.46 -11.34
CA LEU A 405 -14.26 20.91 -12.23
C LEU A 405 -14.79 21.23 -13.64
N LEU A 406 -15.66 20.39 -14.21
CA LEU A 406 -16.30 20.65 -15.50
C LEU A 406 -17.19 21.91 -15.46
N ASN A 407 -17.91 22.12 -14.36
CA ASN A 407 -18.68 23.34 -14.15
C ASN A 407 -17.78 24.59 -14.03
N LEU A 408 -16.64 24.49 -13.35
CA LEU A 408 -15.67 25.57 -13.27
C LEU A 408 -15.01 25.85 -14.62
N LEU A 409 -14.64 24.80 -15.37
CA LEU A 409 -14.05 24.95 -16.69
C LEU A 409 -15.03 25.59 -17.67
N SER A 410 -16.27 25.11 -17.72
CA SER A 410 -17.31 25.76 -18.52
C SER A 410 -17.59 27.20 -18.05
N GLY A 411 -17.75 27.45 -16.76
CA GLY A 411 -17.94 28.80 -16.20
C GLY A 411 -16.78 29.76 -16.51
N THR A 412 -15.53 29.32 -16.39
CA THR A 412 -14.34 30.12 -16.73
C THR A 412 -14.25 30.41 -18.22
N THR A 413 -14.55 29.43 -19.10
CA THR A 413 -14.60 29.68 -20.56
C THR A 413 -15.67 30.69 -20.93
N THR A 414 -16.89 30.57 -20.38
CA THR A 414 -17.98 31.55 -20.59
C THR A 414 -17.59 32.94 -20.07
N LEU A 415 -16.95 33.03 -18.90
CA LEU A 415 -16.45 34.29 -18.35
C LEU A 415 -15.39 34.92 -19.27
N PHE A 416 -14.47 34.10 -19.77
CA PHE A 416 -13.40 34.55 -20.67
C PHE A 416 -13.95 35.04 -22.01
N GLU A 417 -14.98 34.37 -22.54
CA GLU A 417 -15.71 34.76 -23.75
C GLU A 417 -16.41 36.12 -23.56
N LYS A 418 -17.10 36.31 -22.43
CA LYS A 418 -17.72 37.61 -22.09
C LYS A 418 -16.71 38.73 -21.89
N LEU A 419 -15.47 38.42 -21.50
CA LEU A 419 -14.38 39.39 -21.29
C LEU A 419 -13.41 39.46 -22.49
N LYS A 420 -13.81 38.97 -23.66
CA LYS A 420 -12.96 38.94 -24.87
C LYS A 420 -12.53 40.33 -25.34
N ASP A 421 -13.40 41.33 -25.16
CA ASP A 421 -13.16 42.71 -25.63
C ASP A 421 -12.18 43.50 -24.74
N ILE A 422 -11.88 43.00 -23.55
CA ILE A 422 -10.96 43.64 -22.61
C ILE A 422 -9.56 43.06 -22.79
N ARG A 423 -8.61 43.92 -23.19
CA ARG A 423 -7.24 43.53 -23.48
C ARG A 423 -6.30 43.91 -22.34
N LEU A 424 -5.60 42.91 -21.81
CA LEU A 424 -4.51 43.08 -20.86
C LEU A 424 -3.21 43.46 -21.60
N LYS A 425 -2.35 44.26 -20.95
CA LYS A 425 -1.04 44.66 -21.48
C LYS A 425 0.00 43.54 -21.29
N PRO A 426 0.98 43.39 -22.20
CA PRO A 426 2.07 42.43 -22.05
C PRO A 426 2.82 42.62 -20.71
N PRO A 427 3.25 41.55 -20.01
CA PRO A 427 3.44 40.15 -20.46
C PRO A 427 2.21 39.23 -20.31
N LEU A 428 1.03 39.78 -19.98
CA LEU A 428 -0.19 39.00 -19.79
C LEU A 428 -0.82 38.60 -21.14
N HIS A 429 -1.29 37.36 -21.24
CA HIS A 429 -1.98 36.88 -22.45
C HIS A 429 -3.49 37.12 -22.40
N ASN A 430 -4.10 37.19 -23.57
CA ASN A 430 -5.53 37.47 -23.76
C ASN A 430 -6.31 36.27 -24.32
N PHE A 431 -5.68 35.10 -24.39
CA PHE A 431 -6.28 33.82 -24.78
C PHE A 431 -6.28 32.83 -23.59
N ALA A 432 -7.27 31.94 -23.55
CA ALA A 432 -7.36 30.89 -22.53
C ALA A 432 -6.27 29.83 -22.77
N LYS A 433 -5.59 29.38 -21.71
CA LYS A 433 -4.54 28.36 -21.76
C LYS A 433 -5.06 26.95 -21.44
N GLY A 434 -6.32 26.81 -21.03
CA GLY A 434 -6.92 25.53 -20.68
C GLY A 434 -6.65 25.08 -19.24
N ASP A 435 -5.99 25.92 -18.44
CA ASP A 435 -5.86 25.73 -16.99
C ASP A 435 -6.90 26.63 -16.30
N PRO A 436 -7.94 26.04 -15.66
CA PRO A 436 -9.03 26.82 -15.06
C PRO A 436 -8.56 27.77 -13.94
N VAL A 437 -7.43 27.49 -13.28
CA VAL A 437 -6.91 28.36 -12.21
C VAL A 437 -6.26 29.61 -12.80
N GLU A 438 -5.39 29.43 -13.79
CA GLU A 438 -4.71 30.55 -14.45
C GLU A 438 -5.68 31.37 -15.32
N ASP A 439 -6.62 30.70 -16.01
CA ASP A 439 -7.65 31.37 -16.81
C ASP A 439 -8.60 32.18 -15.92
N LEU A 440 -8.97 31.68 -14.73
CA LEU A 440 -9.77 32.44 -13.76
C LEU A 440 -9.01 33.64 -13.19
N LYS A 441 -7.72 33.51 -12.87
CA LYS A 441 -6.88 34.65 -12.44
C LYS A 441 -6.81 35.74 -13.51
N GLN A 442 -6.78 35.37 -14.77
CA GLN A 442 -6.78 36.32 -15.88
C GLN A 442 -8.13 36.99 -16.09
N CYS A 443 -9.23 36.23 -15.99
CA CYS A 443 -10.56 36.82 -15.94
C CYS A 443 -10.68 37.84 -14.79
N GLY A 444 -10.13 37.53 -13.60
CA GLY A 444 -10.06 38.47 -12.48
C GLY A 444 -9.33 39.77 -12.84
N ARG A 445 -8.15 39.68 -13.46
CA ARG A 445 -7.38 40.86 -13.93
C ARG A 445 -8.12 41.65 -15.00
N LYS A 446 -8.83 40.98 -15.92
CA LYS A 446 -9.67 41.65 -16.93
C LYS A 446 -10.84 42.38 -16.29
N LEU A 447 -11.46 41.79 -15.26
CA LEU A 447 -12.53 42.43 -14.49
C LEU A 447 -12.03 43.64 -13.71
N GLU A 448 -10.82 43.60 -13.15
CA GLU A 448 -10.21 44.77 -12.51
C GLU A 448 -10.02 45.93 -13.49
N VAL A 449 -9.51 45.65 -14.70
CA VAL A 449 -9.39 46.66 -15.76
C VAL A 449 -10.76 47.19 -16.19
N LEU A 450 -11.77 46.32 -16.29
CA LEU A 450 -13.16 46.71 -16.58
C LEU A 450 -13.71 47.65 -15.49
N LEU A 451 -13.51 47.31 -14.22
CA LEU A 451 -13.94 48.14 -13.08
C LEU A 451 -13.27 49.51 -13.09
N ASP A 452 -11.98 49.57 -13.41
CA ASP A 452 -11.24 50.82 -13.58
C ASP A 452 -11.77 51.64 -14.77
N MET A 453 -12.10 50.99 -15.90
CA MET A 453 -12.70 51.65 -17.07
C MET A 453 -14.10 52.20 -16.80
N LEU A 454 -14.91 51.51 -16.01
CA LEU A 454 -16.25 51.96 -15.62
C LEU A 454 -16.22 52.99 -14.47
N GLY A 455 -15.04 53.32 -13.93
CA GLY A 455 -14.90 54.26 -12.81
C GLY A 455 -15.60 53.79 -11.53
N ILE A 456 -15.87 52.48 -11.41
CA ILE A 456 -16.48 51.87 -10.24
C ILE A 456 -15.38 51.77 -9.18
N LYS A 457 -15.19 52.86 -8.42
CA LYS A 457 -14.33 52.85 -7.23
C LYS A 457 -14.71 51.64 -6.37
N LYS A 458 -13.71 50.92 -5.84
CA LYS A 458 -13.88 49.84 -4.85
C LYS A 458 -14.63 50.34 -3.62
N ASN A 459 -15.95 50.43 -3.69
CA ASN A 459 -16.82 50.55 -2.53
C ASN A 459 -17.00 49.15 -1.93
N GLN A 460 -15.90 48.49 -1.56
CA GLN A 460 -15.95 47.25 -0.78
C GLN A 460 -16.51 47.47 0.64
N SER A 461 -16.76 48.73 1.03
CA SER A 461 -17.28 49.10 2.35
C SER A 461 -18.81 49.10 2.46
N GLN A 462 -19.57 48.80 1.39
CA GLN A 462 -21.05 48.83 1.44
C GLN A 462 -21.75 47.48 1.20
N LEU A 463 -21.01 46.38 1.03
CA LEU A 463 -21.65 45.05 0.89
C LEU A 463 -22.07 44.41 2.22
N HIS A 464 -21.70 44.99 3.37
CA HIS A 464 -22.00 44.41 4.68
C HIS A 464 -23.34 44.84 5.31
N LYS A 465 -24.23 45.53 4.58
CA LYS A 465 -25.57 45.87 5.09
C LYS A 465 -26.65 45.84 4.00
N VAL A 466 -26.73 44.78 3.22
CA VAL A 466 -27.97 44.47 2.51
C VAL A 466 -28.68 43.39 3.32
N ASP A 467 -29.77 43.75 4.00
CA ASP A 467 -30.65 42.80 4.67
C ASP A 467 -31.09 41.74 3.65
N GLY A 468 -30.65 40.50 3.84
CA GLY A 468 -30.92 39.40 2.91
C GLY A 468 -32.42 39.20 2.65
N GLU A 469 -33.27 39.52 3.63
CA GLU A 469 -34.72 39.47 3.52
C GLU A 469 -35.29 40.51 2.54
N LYS A 470 -34.75 41.74 2.54
CA LYS A 470 -35.21 42.81 1.63
C LYS A 470 -34.79 42.53 0.19
N LEU A 471 -33.61 41.96 0.00
CA LEU A 471 -33.14 41.53 -1.31
C LEU A 471 -33.96 40.34 -1.82
N SER A 472 -34.27 39.38 -0.94
CA SER A 472 -35.10 38.22 -1.29
C SER A 472 -36.52 38.63 -1.67
N GLN A 473 -37.15 39.55 -0.92
CA GLN A 473 -38.47 40.09 -1.25
C GLN A 473 -38.47 40.90 -2.56
N TYR A 474 -37.43 41.69 -2.81
CA TYR A 474 -37.31 42.43 -4.06
C TYR A 474 -37.16 41.50 -5.27
N LEU A 475 -36.34 40.45 -5.14
CA LEU A 475 -36.18 39.45 -6.20
C LEU A 475 -37.45 38.62 -6.39
N GLU A 476 -38.16 38.27 -5.32
CA GLU A 476 -39.46 37.59 -5.38
C GLU A 476 -40.52 38.44 -6.08
N SER A 477 -40.52 39.76 -5.88
CA SER A 477 -41.46 40.68 -6.52
C SER A 477 -41.26 40.85 -8.04
N LYS A 478 -40.12 40.37 -8.56
CA LYS A 478 -39.74 40.49 -9.98
C LYS A 478 -39.75 39.16 -10.73
N LEU A 479 -40.26 38.09 -10.12
CA LEU A 479 -40.36 36.79 -10.78
C LEU A 479 -41.59 36.72 -11.71
N PRO A 480 -41.44 36.16 -12.94
CA PRO A 480 -42.55 35.91 -13.85
C PRO A 480 -43.60 34.94 -13.26
N PRO A 481 -44.88 35.05 -13.64
CA PRO A 481 -45.98 34.27 -13.06
C PRO A 481 -45.88 32.75 -13.32
N ASP A 482 -45.07 32.32 -14.28
CA ASP A 482 -44.90 30.90 -14.63
C ASP A 482 -43.84 30.17 -13.77
N ASN A 483 -43.31 30.81 -12.74
CA ASN A 483 -42.25 30.23 -11.93
C ASN A 483 -42.81 29.24 -10.89
N VAL A 484 -42.71 27.95 -11.19
CA VAL A 484 -43.13 26.85 -10.29
C VAL A 484 -42.06 26.65 -9.22
N ARG A 485 -42.32 27.13 -8.00
CA ARG A 485 -41.47 26.89 -6.82
C ARG A 485 -41.43 25.39 -6.50
N ILE A 486 -40.25 24.77 -6.58
CA ILE A 486 -39.99 23.45 -5.98
C ILE A 486 -39.69 23.70 -4.50
N ARG A 487 -40.59 23.25 -3.61
CA ARG A 487 -40.29 23.17 -2.18
C ARG A 487 -39.35 21.98 -1.99
N ILE A 488 -38.16 22.26 -1.47
CA ILE A 488 -37.28 21.22 -0.96
C ILE A 488 -37.71 21.07 0.49
N ASP A 489 -38.49 20.03 0.76
CA ASP A 489 -38.82 19.64 2.13
C ASP A 489 -37.50 19.26 2.82
N THR A 490 -37.19 19.95 3.91
CA THR A 490 -36.12 19.53 4.81
C THR A 490 -36.61 18.28 5.53
N ASP A 491 -35.93 17.16 5.32
CA ASP A 491 -36.18 15.89 6.01
C ASP A 491 -36.08 16.09 7.52
N ASP A 492 -37.22 16.37 8.16
CA ASP A 492 -37.41 16.15 9.59
C ASP A 492 -37.65 14.66 9.78
N HIS A 493 -36.66 13.99 10.38
CA HIS A 493 -36.77 12.61 10.83
C HIS A 493 -37.87 12.46 11.89
N SER A 494 -39.09 12.12 11.49
CA SER A 494 -40.01 11.30 12.29
C SER A 494 -41.22 10.86 11.47
N ASP A 495 -41.22 9.60 11.05
CA ASP A 495 -42.42 8.75 11.18
C ASP A 495 -41.96 7.29 11.08
N ALA A 496 -41.87 6.65 12.25
CA ALA A 496 -41.76 5.22 12.35
C ALA A 496 -43.18 4.67 12.12
N ASP A 497 -43.49 4.34 10.88
CA ASP A 497 -44.71 3.63 10.53
C ASP A 497 -44.73 2.27 11.25
N ASP A 498 -45.72 2.17 12.13
CA ASP A 498 -46.13 1.02 12.91
C ASP A 498 -46.73 -0.05 11.98
N PHE A 499 -45.87 -0.83 11.33
CA PHE A 499 -46.28 -2.06 10.66
C PHE A 499 -46.45 -3.18 11.70
N HIS A 500 -47.59 -3.17 12.38
CA HIS A 500 -48.10 -4.34 13.10
C HIS A 500 -48.44 -5.44 12.10
N PHE A 501 -47.49 -6.35 11.88
CA PHE A 501 -47.75 -7.62 11.21
C PHE A 501 -48.35 -8.57 12.25
N ASP A 502 -49.67 -8.78 12.19
CA ASP A 502 -50.36 -9.81 12.95
C ASP A 502 -49.71 -11.17 12.62
N HIS A 503 -48.94 -11.70 13.55
CA HIS A 503 -48.23 -12.96 13.42
C HIS A 503 -48.65 -13.95 14.51
N ASP A 504 -49.96 -14.05 14.70
CA ASP A 504 -50.57 -15.06 15.56
C ASP A 504 -51.27 -16.11 14.69
N GLN A 505 -50.56 -17.22 14.45
CA GLN A 505 -51.18 -18.57 14.47
C GLN A 505 -50.21 -19.76 14.39
N GLU A 506 -48.90 -19.57 14.11
CA GLU A 506 -48.00 -20.74 13.94
C GLU A 506 -46.77 -20.80 14.89
N ASN A 507 -46.63 -19.87 15.83
CA ASN A 507 -45.45 -19.82 16.72
C ASN A 507 -45.76 -20.08 18.20
N GLU A 508 -46.64 -21.03 18.47
CA GLU A 508 -46.94 -21.53 19.81
C GLU A 508 -45.77 -22.41 20.33
N GLY A 509 -44.66 -21.78 20.74
CA GLY A 509 -43.54 -22.50 21.37
C GLY A 509 -42.17 -21.84 21.31
N PHE A 510 -41.98 -20.79 20.50
CA PHE A 510 -40.69 -20.11 20.39
C PHE A 510 -40.75 -18.72 21.04
N THR A 511 -39.85 -18.47 21.98
CA THR A 511 -39.72 -17.18 22.66
C THR A 511 -39.41 -16.08 21.65
N SER A 512 -40.27 -15.06 21.56
CA SER A 512 -40.07 -13.93 20.65
C SER A 512 -38.83 -13.13 21.01
N ARG A 513 -38.26 -12.41 20.04
CA ARG A 513 -37.15 -11.47 20.25
C ARG A 513 -37.47 -10.45 21.35
N GLU A 514 -38.74 -10.06 21.47
CA GLU A 514 -39.21 -9.15 22.52
C GLU A 514 -39.21 -9.82 23.90
N ASP A 515 -39.57 -11.10 24.00
CA ASP A 515 -39.49 -11.87 25.24
C ASP A 515 -38.04 -12.03 25.71
N ILE A 516 -37.12 -12.32 24.78
CA ILE A 516 -35.68 -12.40 25.09
C ILE A 516 -35.16 -11.04 25.57
N LYS A 517 -35.63 -9.94 24.96
CA LYS A 517 -35.24 -8.58 25.33
C LYS A 517 -35.81 -8.19 26.71
N ARG A 518 -37.05 -8.57 27.02
CA ARG A 518 -37.69 -8.40 28.33
C ARG A 518 -36.98 -9.21 29.41
N GLN A 519 -36.65 -10.48 29.13
CA GLN A 519 -35.90 -11.33 30.06
C GLN A 519 -34.48 -10.79 30.30
N GLY A 520 -33.84 -10.26 29.25
CA GLY A 520 -32.55 -9.56 29.37
C GLY A 520 -32.63 -8.30 30.24
N GLN A 521 -33.70 -7.51 30.10
CA GLN A 521 -33.95 -6.34 30.94
C GLN A 521 -34.24 -6.74 32.40
N GLU A 522 -35.03 -7.80 32.65
CA GLU A 522 -35.27 -8.31 34.00
C GLU A 522 -33.99 -8.79 34.69
N ILE A 523 -33.09 -9.47 33.94
CA ILE A 523 -31.77 -9.88 34.45
C ILE A 523 -30.92 -8.66 34.80
N LEU A 524 -30.91 -7.62 33.96
CA LEU A 524 -30.20 -6.37 34.22
C LEU A 524 -30.76 -5.64 35.46
N HIS A 525 -32.09 -5.54 35.59
CA HIS A 525 -32.73 -4.93 36.75
C HIS A 525 -32.54 -5.76 38.04
N SER A 526 -32.43 -7.09 37.95
CA SER A 526 -32.16 -7.96 39.11
C SER A 526 -30.75 -7.77 39.69
N LYS A 527 -29.76 -7.43 38.85
CA LYS A 527 -28.37 -7.20 39.26
C LYS A 527 -28.09 -5.79 39.79
N LEU A 528 -29.03 -4.86 39.62
CA LEU A 528 -28.89 -3.46 40.06
C LEU A 528 -29.58 -3.15 41.41
N LYS A 529 -30.17 -4.13 42.11
CA LYS A 529 -30.70 -3.88 43.46
C LYS A 529 -29.57 -3.83 44.50
N PRO A 530 -29.37 -2.72 45.25
CA PRO A 530 -28.33 -2.63 46.27
C PRO A 530 -28.67 -3.54 47.46
N LYS A 531 -27.67 -4.32 47.92
CA LYS A 531 -27.78 -5.19 49.10
C LYS A 531 -28.16 -4.39 50.35
N LYS A 532 -29.34 -4.65 50.92
CA LYS A 532 -29.74 -4.11 52.25
C LYS A 532 -28.75 -4.62 53.32
N LYS A 533 -28.11 -3.70 54.05
CA LYS A 533 -27.25 -4.02 55.22
C LYS A 533 -28.11 -4.56 56.37
N LYS A 534 -27.71 -5.69 56.96
CA LYS A 534 -28.30 -6.26 58.19
C LYS A 534 -27.90 -5.43 59.43
N PRO A 535 -28.77 -5.30 60.45
CA PRO A 535 -28.44 -4.57 61.67
C PRO A 535 -27.51 -5.40 62.57
N ARG A 536 -26.47 -4.76 63.13
CA ARG A 536 -25.61 -5.35 64.17
C ARG A 536 -26.33 -5.26 65.51
N LYS A 537 -26.62 -6.41 66.13
CA LYS A 537 -26.80 -6.51 67.59
C LYS A 537 -25.41 -6.43 68.25
N ARG A 538 -25.23 -5.55 69.23
CA ARG A 538 -24.23 -5.71 70.29
C ARG A 538 -24.95 -5.60 71.63
N ASN A 539 -24.65 -6.57 72.48
CA ASN A 539 -25.03 -6.64 73.89
C ASN A 539 -24.48 -5.43 74.65
N ASN A 540 -25.35 -4.69 75.32
CA ASN A 540 -25.44 -4.56 76.77
C ASN A 540 -26.67 -3.74 77.13
#